data_AF-A0A9D6FF57-F1
#
_entry.id   AF-A0A9D6FF57-F1
#
_cell.length_a   1.000
_cell.length_b   1.000
_cell.length_c   1.000
_cell.angle_alpha   90.00
_cell.angle_beta   90.00
_cell.angle_gamma   90.00
#
_symmetry.space_group_name_H-M   'P 1'
#
loop_
_entity.id
_entity.type
_entity.pdbx_description
1 polymer ?
#
loop_
_entity_poly.entity_id
_entity_poly.type
_entity_poly.pdbx_seq_one_letter_code
_entity_poly.pdbx_strand_id
1 'polypeptide(L)'
;MRDNTDRQLSEWSEAWREESRQPEINAADLRRRVRRRTAGLLAISASEVFLAIGMLGLLWWAMSRSPALFDRIVLGSFALLVVAVLGFAHYNRRDIWSASAQTTRAYLDLCIRRCDRRLRTVRAQWGVLLFEIVLFIPWLAHRIQLLAESHQRPLRLWDYAWPYLFLAAAGLLAAISLVWLKRYTIRELRSLEELKREARDLAS
;
A
#
# COMPACT_ATOMS: atom_id res chain seq x y z
N MET A 1 62.81 -7.73 22.61
CA MET A 1 61.39 -7.63 23.04
C MET A 1 60.56 -6.63 22.24
N ARG A 2 61.15 -5.59 21.62
CA ARG A 2 60.44 -4.62 20.72
C ARG A 2 59.84 -5.24 19.44
N ASP A 3 60.49 -6.26 18.91
CA ASP A 3 60.16 -6.88 17.61
C ASP A 3 58.78 -7.56 17.55
N ASN A 4 58.25 -8.01 18.70
CA ASN A 4 56.94 -8.66 18.76
C ASN A 4 55.79 -7.63 18.74
N THR A 5 56.01 -6.43 19.29
CA THR A 5 54.99 -5.38 19.34
C THR A 5 54.74 -4.79 17.96
N ASP A 6 55.80 -4.55 17.18
CA ASP A 6 55.67 -4.01 15.82
C ASP A 6 54.96 -5.00 14.88
N ARG A 7 55.21 -6.30 15.06
CA ARG A 7 54.54 -7.37 14.32
C ARG A 7 53.05 -7.50 14.68
N GLN A 8 52.70 -7.41 15.96
CA GLN A 8 51.28 -7.40 16.37
C GLN A 8 50.56 -6.17 15.84
N LEU A 9 51.22 -5.00 15.83
CA LEU A 9 50.64 -3.77 15.29
C LEU A 9 50.40 -3.88 13.78
N SER A 10 51.30 -4.51 13.02
CA SER A 10 51.12 -4.71 11.58
C SER A 10 49.98 -5.68 11.29
N GLU A 11 49.92 -6.81 11.99
CA GLU A 11 48.85 -7.81 11.86
C GLU A 11 47.48 -7.20 12.19
N TRP A 12 47.40 -6.36 13.24
CA TRP A 12 46.18 -5.63 13.57
C TRP A 12 45.83 -4.59 12.52
N SER A 13 46.81 -3.87 11.97
CA SER A 13 46.57 -2.86 10.93
C SER A 13 46.08 -3.47 9.62
N GLU A 14 46.53 -4.68 9.27
CA GLU A 14 46.11 -5.43 8.10
C GLU A 14 44.69 -5.96 8.27
N ALA A 15 44.40 -6.59 9.41
CA ALA A 15 43.05 -7.03 9.75
C ALA A 15 42.06 -5.86 9.76
N TRP A 16 42.48 -4.70 10.30
CA TRP A 16 41.63 -3.50 10.32
C TRP A 16 41.40 -2.92 8.93
N ARG A 17 42.39 -2.97 8.02
CA ARG A 17 42.22 -2.56 6.62
C ARG A 17 41.37 -3.54 5.82
N GLU A 18 41.41 -4.81 6.16
CA GLU A 18 40.63 -5.87 5.53
C GLU A 18 39.15 -5.81 5.95
N GLU A 19 38.89 -5.51 7.23
CA GLU A 19 37.54 -5.26 7.75
C GLU A 19 36.98 -3.88 7.36
N SER A 20 37.85 -2.89 7.16
CA SER A 20 37.50 -1.55 6.67
C SER A 20 37.39 -1.45 5.15
N ARG A 21 37.66 -2.52 4.39
CA ARG A 21 37.30 -2.59 2.97
C ARG A 21 35.78 -2.58 2.88
N GLN A 22 35.22 -1.37 2.82
CA GLN A 22 33.85 -1.16 2.38
C GLN A 22 33.70 -1.93 1.06
N PRO A 23 32.72 -2.85 0.94
CA PRO A 23 32.55 -3.59 -0.29
C PRO A 23 32.47 -2.58 -1.42
N GLU A 24 33.32 -2.72 -2.45
CA GLU A 24 33.31 -1.80 -3.59
C GLU A 24 31.89 -1.78 -4.15
N ILE A 25 31.14 -0.73 -3.82
CA ILE A 25 29.77 -0.59 -4.27
C ILE A 25 29.86 -0.28 -5.76
N ASN A 26 29.76 -1.31 -6.58
CA ASN A 26 29.77 -1.16 -8.03
C ASN A 26 28.61 -0.24 -8.42
N ALA A 27 28.94 0.98 -8.82
CA ALA A 27 27.97 2.02 -9.17
C ALA A 27 27.03 1.57 -10.30
N ALA A 28 27.47 0.66 -11.18
CA ALA A 28 26.64 0.08 -12.23
C ALA A 28 25.56 -0.87 -11.66
N ASP A 29 25.91 -1.68 -10.66
CA ASP A 29 24.95 -2.56 -9.99
C ASP A 29 23.97 -1.78 -9.12
N LEU A 30 24.43 -0.71 -8.46
CA LEU A 30 23.55 0.19 -7.71
C LEU A 30 22.53 0.85 -8.65
N ARG A 31 22.97 1.37 -9.81
CA ARG A 31 22.09 1.94 -10.84
C ARG A 31 21.10 0.90 -11.37
N ARG A 32 21.53 -0.34 -11.63
CA ARG A 32 20.64 -1.43 -12.08
C ARG A 32 19.57 -1.76 -11.04
N ARG A 33 19.94 -1.85 -9.75
CA ARG A 33 18.99 -2.11 -8.65
C ARG A 33 17.98 -0.98 -8.49
N VAL A 34 18.43 0.28 -8.54
CA VAL A 34 17.55 1.46 -8.48
C VAL A 34 16.60 1.49 -9.68
N ARG A 35 17.08 1.22 -10.89
CA ARG A 35 16.25 1.19 -12.11
C ARG A 35 15.17 0.09 -12.03
N ARG A 36 15.52 -1.11 -11.54
CA ARG A 36 14.55 -2.20 -11.32
C ARG A 36 13.50 -1.84 -10.28
N ARG A 37 13.88 -1.26 -9.14
CA ARG A 37 12.93 -0.82 -8.11
C ARG A 37 12.00 0.29 -8.63
N THR A 38 12.54 1.23 -9.38
CA THR A 38 11.76 2.32 -10.00
C THR A 38 10.79 1.77 -11.04
N ALA A 39 11.24 0.85 -11.90
CA ALA A 39 10.37 0.18 -12.87
C ALA A 39 9.24 -0.60 -12.20
N GLY A 40 9.51 -1.30 -11.09
CA GLY A 40 8.47 -1.99 -10.32
C GLY A 40 7.42 -1.04 -9.73
N LEU A 41 7.85 0.09 -9.17
CA LEU A 41 6.94 1.12 -8.65
C LEU A 41 6.09 1.76 -9.77
N LEU A 42 6.69 1.99 -10.94
CA LEU A 42 5.98 2.47 -12.12
C LEU A 42 4.95 1.44 -12.60
N ALA A 43 5.31 0.16 -12.66
CA ALA A 43 4.40 -0.92 -13.06
C ALA A 43 3.19 -1.02 -12.12
N ILE A 44 3.40 -0.94 -10.80
CA ILE A 44 2.32 -0.94 -9.80
C ILE A 44 1.44 0.31 -9.95
N SER A 45 2.04 1.47 -10.21
CA SER A 45 1.27 2.71 -10.40
C SER A 45 0.47 2.65 -11.70
N ALA A 46 1.03 2.10 -12.77
CA ALA A 46 0.35 1.91 -14.04
C ALA A 46 -0.81 0.92 -13.91
N SER A 47 -0.63 -0.18 -13.17
CA SER A 47 -1.71 -1.16 -12.97
C SER A 47 -2.86 -0.57 -12.15
N GLU A 48 -2.59 0.25 -11.14
CA GLU A 48 -3.64 0.95 -10.39
C GLU A 48 -4.41 1.96 -11.24
N VAL A 49 -3.72 2.75 -12.05
CA VAL A 49 -4.37 3.68 -12.99
C VAL A 49 -5.22 2.92 -14.01
N PHE A 50 -4.68 1.82 -14.56
CA PHE A 50 -5.41 0.98 -15.51
C PHE A 50 -6.67 0.37 -14.89
N LEU A 51 -6.58 -0.17 -13.68
CA LEU A 51 -7.72 -0.69 -12.93
C LEU A 51 -8.75 0.42 -12.65
N ALA A 52 -8.31 1.60 -12.23
CA ALA A 52 -9.19 2.74 -11.97
C ALA A 52 -9.95 3.18 -13.24
N ILE A 53 -9.27 3.26 -14.39
CA ILE A 53 -9.91 3.56 -15.68
C ILE A 53 -10.94 2.49 -16.04
N GLY A 54 -10.60 1.21 -15.87
CA GLY A 54 -11.52 0.11 -16.11
C GLY A 54 -12.77 0.17 -15.23
N MET A 55 -12.59 0.43 -13.93
CA MET A 55 -13.70 0.59 -12.98
C MET A 55 -14.57 1.80 -13.33
N LEU A 56 -13.97 2.96 -13.65
CA LEU A 56 -14.71 4.15 -14.07
C LEU A 56 -15.50 3.91 -15.36
N GLY A 57 -14.91 3.23 -16.34
CA GLY A 57 -15.59 2.85 -17.57
C GLY A 57 -16.79 1.93 -17.32
N LEU A 58 -16.63 0.94 -16.43
CA LEU A 58 -17.71 0.03 -16.04
C LEU A 58 -18.83 0.75 -15.28
N LEU A 59 -18.49 1.63 -14.34
CA LEU A 59 -19.45 2.45 -13.60
C LEU A 59 -20.19 3.42 -14.52
N TRP A 60 -19.49 4.06 -15.45
CA TRP A 60 -20.09 4.94 -16.45
C TRP A 60 -21.07 4.19 -17.36
N TRP A 61 -20.65 3.03 -17.88
CA TRP A 61 -21.51 2.17 -18.69
C TRP A 61 -22.75 1.72 -17.91
N ALA A 62 -22.60 1.27 -16.66
CA ALA A 62 -23.72 0.87 -15.81
C ALA A 62 -24.68 2.04 -15.53
N MET A 63 -24.13 3.23 -15.27
CA MET A 63 -24.91 4.44 -15.04
C MET A 63 -25.72 4.85 -16.28
N SER A 64 -25.14 4.74 -17.48
CA SER A 64 -25.82 5.06 -18.74
C SER A 64 -27.02 4.16 -19.05
N ARG A 65 -27.00 2.92 -18.52
CA ARG A 65 -28.08 1.94 -18.69
C ARG A 65 -29.07 1.90 -17.55
N SER A 66 -28.80 2.61 -16.45
CA SER A 66 -29.67 2.62 -15.28
C SER A 66 -30.81 3.64 -15.48
N PRO A 67 -32.08 3.21 -15.50
CA PRO A 67 -33.22 4.11 -15.65
C PRO A 67 -33.54 4.85 -14.34
N ALA A 68 -33.25 4.25 -13.19
CA ALA A 68 -33.53 4.82 -11.87
C ALA A 68 -32.50 5.88 -11.46
N LEU A 69 -32.98 7.03 -10.96
CA LEU A 69 -32.12 8.11 -10.45
C LEU A 69 -31.26 7.63 -9.26
N PHE A 70 -31.84 6.81 -8.38
CA PHE A 70 -31.14 6.26 -7.22
C PHE A 70 -29.91 5.44 -7.62
N ASP A 71 -30.02 4.56 -8.62
CA ASP A 71 -28.88 3.79 -9.15
C ASP A 71 -27.77 4.70 -9.67
N ARG A 72 -28.13 5.78 -10.38
CA ARG A 72 -27.15 6.74 -10.89
C ARG A 72 -26.41 7.48 -9.77
N ILE A 73 -27.10 7.84 -8.71
CA ILE A 73 -26.50 8.51 -7.54
C ILE A 73 -25.50 7.55 -6.85
N VAL A 74 -25.88 6.29 -6.64
CA VAL A 74 -24.99 5.31 -6.01
C VAL A 74 -23.76 5.03 -6.88
N LEU A 75 -23.96 4.76 -8.18
CA LEU A 75 -22.86 4.52 -9.13
C LEU A 75 -21.94 5.75 -9.27
N GLY A 76 -22.52 6.95 -9.30
CA GLY A 76 -21.77 8.21 -9.29
C GLY A 76 -20.95 8.39 -8.02
N SER A 77 -21.49 7.98 -6.86
CA SER A 77 -20.77 8.01 -5.58
C SER A 77 -19.58 7.06 -5.59
N PHE A 78 -19.71 5.86 -6.18
CA PHE A 78 -18.58 4.95 -6.38
C PHE A 78 -17.54 5.51 -7.35
N ALA A 79 -17.96 6.16 -8.43
CA ALA A 79 -17.03 6.78 -9.37
C ALA A 79 -16.20 7.88 -8.68
N LEU A 80 -16.86 8.72 -7.88
CA LEU A 80 -16.19 9.75 -7.10
C LEU A 80 -15.24 9.15 -6.05
N LEU A 81 -15.62 8.04 -5.41
CA LEU A 81 -14.76 7.30 -4.49
C LEU A 81 -13.50 6.79 -5.19
N VAL A 82 -13.61 6.20 -6.39
CA VAL A 82 -12.45 5.72 -7.18
C VAL A 82 -11.50 6.88 -7.48
N VAL A 83 -12.02 8.02 -7.91
CA VAL A 83 -11.21 9.23 -8.16
C VAL A 83 -10.53 9.72 -6.88
N ALA A 84 -11.25 9.75 -5.76
CA ALA A 84 -10.71 10.18 -4.47
C ALA A 84 -9.59 9.24 -3.98
N VAL A 85 -9.77 7.92 -4.11
CA VAL A 85 -8.75 6.92 -3.76
C VAL A 85 -7.52 7.05 -4.65
N LEU A 86 -7.70 7.24 -5.96
CA LEU A 86 -6.59 7.43 -6.89
C LEU A 86 -5.81 8.73 -6.58
N GLY A 87 -6.53 9.83 -6.32
CA GLY A 87 -5.94 11.10 -5.92
C GLY A 87 -5.15 11.00 -4.62
N PHE A 88 -5.70 10.31 -3.62
CA PHE A 88 -5.04 10.06 -2.34
C PHE A 88 -3.82 9.15 -2.49
N ALA A 89 -3.89 8.12 -3.32
CA ALA A 89 -2.75 7.24 -3.63
C ALA A 89 -1.62 8.02 -4.32
N HIS A 90 -1.95 8.87 -5.29
CA HIS A 90 -0.99 9.73 -5.97
C HIS A 90 -0.34 10.73 -5.01
N TYR A 91 -1.15 11.41 -4.18
CA TYR A 91 -0.66 12.35 -3.16
C TYR A 91 0.35 11.70 -2.20
N ASN A 92 0.05 10.48 -1.72
CA ASN A 92 0.95 9.77 -0.82
C ASN A 92 2.27 9.32 -1.49
N ARG A 93 2.23 9.03 -2.80
CA ARG A 93 3.39 8.53 -3.56
C ARG A 93 4.31 9.62 -4.09
N ARG A 94 3.81 10.85 -4.27
CA ARG A 94 4.57 11.98 -4.83
C ARG A 94 5.95 12.16 -4.18
N ASP A 95 6.03 12.03 -2.85
CA ASP A 95 7.30 12.27 -2.15
C ASP A 95 8.23 11.06 -2.14
N ILE A 96 7.73 9.85 -2.44
CA ILE A 96 8.53 8.62 -2.49
C ILE A 96 9.53 8.69 -3.66
N TRP A 97 9.20 9.43 -4.71
CA TRP A 97 9.98 9.53 -5.95
C TRP A 97 11.16 10.50 -5.82
N SER A 98 11.19 11.34 -4.78
CA SER A 98 12.19 12.42 -4.65
C SER A 98 13.42 12.07 -3.82
N ALA A 99 13.42 10.96 -3.09
CA ALA A 99 14.35 10.78 -1.98
C ALA A 99 15.50 9.80 -2.29
N SER A 100 16.58 10.32 -2.86
CA SER A 100 17.92 9.72 -2.73
C SER A 100 18.55 10.21 -1.43
N ALA A 101 18.38 9.47 -0.32
CA ALA A 101 19.11 9.80 0.90
C ALA A 101 20.62 9.58 0.70
N GLN A 102 21.41 10.62 0.97
CA GLN A 102 22.88 10.59 0.87
C GLN A 102 23.55 10.03 2.15
N THR A 103 22.83 9.95 3.27
CA THR A 103 23.37 9.48 4.56
C THR A 103 22.47 8.42 5.21
N THR A 104 23.04 7.53 6.02
CA THR A 104 22.32 6.47 6.74
C THR A 104 21.22 7.03 7.65
N ARG A 105 21.48 8.17 8.31
CA ARG A 105 20.48 8.88 9.12
C ARG A 105 19.31 9.40 8.28
N ALA A 106 19.59 10.01 7.13
CA ALA A 106 18.56 10.47 6.21
C ALA A 106 17.74 9.30 5.63
N TYR A 107 18.36 8.14 5.41
CA TYR A 107 17.67 6.94 4.98
C TYR A 107 16.71 6.40 6.04
N LEU A 108 17.14 6.32 7.30
CA LEU A 108 16.27 5.88 8.41
C LEU A 108 15.07 6.82 8.61
N ASP A 109 15.29 8.14 8.56
CA ASP A 109 14.20 9.12 8.65
C ASP A 109 13.20 9.00 7.50
N LEU A 110 13.66 8.71 6.29
CA LEU A 110 12.76 8.43 5.15
C LEU A 110 11.95 7.16 5.36
N CYS A 111 12.55 6.09 5.88
CA CYS A 111 11.86 4.83 6.14
C CYS A 111 10.77 4.99 7.22
N ILE A 112 11.06 5.73 8.30
CA ILE A 112 10.09 6.08 9.34
C ILE A 112 8.92 6.88 8.75
N ARG A 113 9.20 7.94 7.98
CA ARG A 113 8.17 8.75 7.32
C ARG A 113 7.31 7.93 6.36
N ARG A 114 7.89 6.93 5.67
CA ARG A 114 7.14 6.00 4.80
C ARG A 114 6.21 5.10 5.60
N CYS A 115 6.65 4.59 6.75
CA CYS A 115 5.80 3.79 7.64
C CYS A 115 4.63 4.61 8.17
N ASP A 116 4.86 5.85 8.61
CA ASP A 116 3.79 6.74 9.07
C ASP A 116 2.74 7.02 8.00
N ARG A 117 3.17 7.29 6.77
CA ARG A 117 2.27 7.49 5.63
C ARG A 117 1.48 6.23 5.33
N ARG A 118 2.12 5.07 5.34
CA ARG A 118 1.45 3.77 5.15
C ARG A 118 0.38 3.54 6.22
N LEU A 119 0.64 3.89 7.48
CA LEU A 119 -0.37 3.84 8.54
C LEU A 119 -1.54 4.81 8.31
N ARG A 120 -1.29 6.03 7.81
CA ARG A 120 -2.35 6.96 7.40
C ARG A 120 -3.17 6.38 6.25
N THR A 121 -2.54 5.74 5.28
CA THR A 121 -3.22 5.05 4.18
C THR A 121 -4.12 3.94 4.69
N VAL A 122 -3.66 3.12 5.63
CA VAL A 122 -4.51 2.08 6.25
C VAL A 122 -5.74 2.69 6.92
N ARG A 123 -5.60 3.82 7.64
CA ARG A 123 -6.75 4.51 8.24
C ARG A 123 -7.74 5.01 7.19
N ALA A 124 -7.25 5.61 6.11
CA ALA A 124 -8.10 6.04 5.00
C ALA A 124 -8.83 4.87 4.34
N GLN A 125 -8.15 3.73 4.16
CA GLN A 125 -8.75 2.51 3.59
C GLN A 125 -9.87 1.93 4.46
N TRP A 126 -9.79 2.06 5.79
CA TRP A 126 -10.93 1.72 6.66
C TRP A 126 -12.15 2.60 6.40
N GLY A 127 -11.93 3.90 6.18
CA GLY A 127 -13.00 4.82 5.79
C GLY A 127 -13.63 4.46 4.44
N VAL A 128 -12.80 4.11 3.46
CA VAL A 128 -13.25 3.62 2.14
C VAL A 128 -14.08 2.35 2.29
N LEU A 129 -13.60 1.36 3.03
CA LEU A 129 -14.31 0.10 3.25
C LEU A 129 -15.66 0.32 3.94
N LEU A 130 -15.71 1.18 4.96
CA LEU A 130 -16.96 1.52 5.63
C LEU A 130 -17.94 2.20 4.67
N PHE A 131 -17.46 3.15 3.87
CA PHE A 131 -18.26 3.84 2.88
C PHE A 131 -18.82 2.89 1.81
N GLU A 132 -17.99 1.96 1.32
CA GLU A 132 -18.43 0.92 0.39
C GLU A 132 -19.55 0.08 1.00
N ILE A 133 -19.41 -0.39 2.24
CA ILE A 133 -20.44 -1.18 2.94
C ILE A 133 -21.75 -0.38 3.08
N VAL A 134 -21.66 0.87 3.51
CA VAL A 134 -22.82 1.75 3.73
C VAL A 134 -23.57 2.05 2.43
N LEU A 135 -22.87 2.15 1.29
CA LEU A 135 -23.52 2.34 -0.01
C LEU A 135 -24.00 1.02 -0.64
N PHE A 136 -23.20 -0.04 -0.57
CA PHE A 136 -23.53 -1.32 -1.22
C PHE A 136 -24.73 -2.01 -0.59
N ILE A 137 -24.83 -2.04 0.75
CA ILE A 137 -25.91 -2.80 1.41
C ILE A 137 -27.30 -2.26 1.03
N PRO A 138 -27.61 -0.96 1.17
CA PRO A 138 -28.93 -0.43 0.80
C PRO A 138 -29.18 -0.54 -0.70
N TRP A 139 -28.16 -0.29 -1.53
CA TRP A 139 -28.29 -0.40 -2.98
C TRP A 139 -28.60 -1.83 -3.43
N LEU A 140 -27.89 -2.81 -2.88
CA LEU A 140 -28.12 -4.22 -3.15
C LEU A 140 -29.52 -4.65 -2.70
N ALA A 141 -29.94 -4.23 -1.51
CA ALA A 141 -31.29 -4.48 -1.01
C ALA A 141 -32.37 -3.91 -1.95
N HIS A 142 -32.19 -2.66 -2.42
CA HIS A 142 -33.10 -2.03 -3.37
C HIS A 142 -33.16 -2.77 -4.72
N ARG A 143 -32.00 -3.15 -5.27
CA ARG A 143 -31.92 -3.90 -6.54
C ARG A 143 -32.61 -5.26 -6.44
N ILE A 144 -32.40 -5.95 -5.33
CA ILE A 144 -33.03 -7.23 -5.04
C ILE A 144 -34.56 -7.10 -4.94
N GLN A 145 -35.07 -6.04 -4.30
CA GLN A 145 -36.51 -5.78 -4.23
C GLN A 145 -37.12 -5.55 -5.62
N LEU A 146 -36.48 -4.73 -6.46
CA LEU A 146 -36.92 -4.50 -7.84
C LEU A 146 -36.91 -5.80 -8.67
N LEU A 147 -35.91 -6.66 -8.47
CA LEU A 147 -35.84 -7.97 -9.11
C LEU A 147 -37.01 -8.86 -8.67
N ALA A 148 -37.34 -8.86 -7.38
CA ALA A 148 -38.47 -9.62 -6.83
C ALA A 148 -39.83 -9.15 -7.37
N GLU A 149 -40.02 -7.85 -7.54
CA GLU A 149 -41.25 -7.27 -8.11
C GLU A 149 -41.39 -7.56 -9.62
N SER A 150 -40.27 -7.60 -10.35
CA SER A 150 -40.27 -7.83 -11.81
C SER A 150 -40.47 -9.29 -12.22
N HIS A 151 -40.04 -10.25 -11.39
CA HIS A 151 -40.14 -11.68 -11.69
C HIS A 151 -41.38 -12.30 -11.04
N GLN A 152 -42.32 -12.79 -11.85
CA GLN A 152 -43.46 -13.61 -11.39
C GLN A 152 -43.06 -14.99 -10.82
N ARG A 153 -41.76 -15.28 -10.69
CA ARG A 153 -41.25 -16.53 -10.11
C ARG A 153 -40.73 -16.27 -8.69
N PRO A 154 -41.02 -17.16 -7.73
CA PRO A 154 -40.46 -17.04 -6.39
C PRO A 154 -38.94 -17.21 -6.48
N LEU A 155 -38.22 -16.10 -6.26
CA LEU A 155 -36.77 -16.10 -6.13
C LEU A 155 -36.37 -17.06 -5.00
N ARG A 156 -35.37 -17.91 -5.25
CA ARG A 156 -34.89 -18.85 -4.22
C ARG A 156 -34.12 -18.05 -3.18
N LEU A 157 -34.15 -18.48 -1.91
CA LEU A 157 -33.34 -17.89 -0.83
C LEU A 157 -31.86 -17.73 -1.21
N TRP A 158 -31.34 -18.63 -2.05
CA TRP A 158 -29.97 -18.59 -2.57
C TRP A 158 -29.67 -17.38 -3.46
N ASP A 159 -30.64 -16.89 -4.23
CA ASP A 159 -30.47 -15.72 -5.10
C ASP A 159 -30.26 -14.43 -4.26
N TYR A 160 -30.85 -14.40 -3.07
CA TYR A 160 -30.65 -13.34 -2.08
C TYR A 160 -29.36 -13.52 -1.30
N ALA A 161 -29.07 -14.74 -0.82
CA ALA A 161 -27.96 -14.98 0.09
C ALA A 161 -26.59 -14.80 -0.59
N TRP A 162 -26.46 -15.21 -1.86
CA TRP A 162 -25.16 -15.25 -2.52
C TRP A 162 -24.47 -13.87 -2.65
N PRO A 163 -25.15 -12.79 -3.10
CA PRO A 163 -24.54 -11.46 -3.15
C PRO A 163 -24.09 -10.93 -1.78
N TYR A 164 -24.87 -11.15 -0.72
CA TYR A 164 -24.49 -10.72 0.63
C TYR A 164 -23.33 -11.55 1.19
N LEU A 165 -23.30 -12.86 0.95
CA LEU A 165 -22.19 -13.73 1.35
C LEU A 165 -20.90 -13.34 0.63
N PHE A 166 -20.97 -13.06 -0.67
CA PHE A 166 -19.83 -12.58 -1.44
C PHE A 166 -19.32 -11.23 -0.90
N LEU A 167 -20.23 -10.27 -0.66
CA LEU A 167 -19.89 -8.96 -0.09
C LEU A 167 -19.24 -9.11 1.30
N ALA A 168 -19.80 -9.96 2.15
CA ALA A 168 -19.27 -10.23 3.49
C ALA A 168 -17.88 -10.88 3.42
N ALA A 169 -17.68 -11.87 2.55
CA ALA A 169 -16.40 -12.53 2.35
C ALA A 169 -15.33 -11.56 1.81
N ALA A 170 -15.68 -10.75 0.79
CA ALA A 170 -14.78 -9.75 0.24
C ALA A 170 -14.43 -8.66 1.28
N GLY A 171 -15.42 -8.16 2.02
CA GLY A 171 -15.21 -7.19 3.10
C GLY A 171 -14.35 -7.74 4.23
N LEU A 172 -14.54 -9.01 4.61
CA LEU A 172 -13.74 -9.69 5.64
C LEU A 172 -12.29 -9.88 5.18
N LEU A 173 -12.07 -10.32 3.94
CA LEU A 173 -10.74 -10.43 3.36
C LEU A 173 -10.03 -9.07 3.30
N ALA A 174 -10.74 -8.02 2.87
CA ALA A 174 -10.22 -6.66 2.89
C ALA A 174 -9.84 -6.21 4.32
N ALA A 175 -10.74 -6.40 5.29
CA ALA A 175 -10.49 -6.09 6.69
C ALA A 175 -9.27 -6.85 7.26
N ILE A 176 -9.15 -8.16 7.01
CA ILE A 176 -8.00 -8.97 7.43
C ILE A 176 -6.72 -8.43 6.81
N SER A 177 -6.74 -8.11 5.51
CA SER A 177 -5.59 -7.56 4.81
C SER A 177 -5.15 -6.22 5.42
N LEU A 178 -6.08 -5.34 5.80
CA LEU A 178 -5.79 -4.05 6.44
C LEU A 178 -5.23 -4.23 7.85
N VAL A 179 -5.78 -5.15 8.64
CA VAL A 179 -5.26 -5.48 9.98
C VAL A 179 -3.85 -6.03 9.87
N TRP A 180 -3.62 -6.95 8.94
CA TRP A 180 -2.31 -7.54 8.70
C TRP A 180 -1.30 -6.49 8.26
N LEU A 181 -1.66 -5.63 7.30
CA LEU A 181 -0.85 -4.53 6.81
C LEU A 181 -0.50 -3.52 7.92
N LYS A 182 -1.46 -3.18 8.77
CA LYS A 182 -1.25 -2.34 9.96
C LYS A 182 -0.24 -2.97 10.90
N ARG A 183 -0.43 -4.25 11.27
CA ARG A 183 0.46 -4.97 12.19
C ARG A 183 1.87 -5.06 11.63
N TYR A 184 2.01 -5.39 10.36
CA TYR A 184 3.30 -5.44 9.67
C TYR A 184 4.01 -4.08 9.72
N THR A 185 3.30 -3.00 9.36
CA THR A 185 3.87 -1.64 9.33
C THR A 185 4.27 -1.15 10.73
N ILE A 186 3.52 -1.49 11.78
CA ILE A 186 3.88 -1.14 13.17
C ILE A 186 5.15 -1.88 13.60
N ARG A 187 5.29 -3.17 13.24
CA ARG A 187 6.51 -3.94 13.55
C ARG A 187 7.73 -3.35 12.85
N GLU A 188 7.58 -3.03 11.56
CA GLU A 188 8.63 -2.39 10.76
C GLU A 188 9.04 -1.03 11.35
N LEU A 189 8.06 -0.20 11.74
CA LEU A 189 8.32 1.08 12.40
C LEU A 189 9.13 0.92 13.70
N ARG A 190 8.75 -0.03 14.57
CA ARG A 190 9.48 -0.29 15.83
C ARG A 190 10.93 -0.70 15.58
N SER A 191 11.16 -1.62 14.63
CA SER A 191 12.52 -2.04 14.29
C SER A 191 13.39 -0.89 13.76
N LEU A 192 12.79 0.03 12.98
CA LEU A 192 13.51 1.21 12.47
C LEU A 192 13.81 2.23 13.57
N GLU A 193 12.92 2.38 14.55
CA GLU A 193 13.15 3.25 15.72
C GLU A 193 14.24 2.71 16.64
N GLU A 194 14.31 1.39 16.84
CA GLU A 194 15.38 0.71 17.59
C GLU A 194 16.74 0.94 16.92
N LEU A 195 16.85 0.66 15.61
CA LEU A 195 18.08 0.91 14.84
C LEU A 195 18.52 2.39 14.88
N LYS A 196 17.57 3.33 14.90
CA LYS A 196 17.87 4.75 15.01
C LYS A 196 18.43 5.13 16.38
N ARG A 197 18.02 4.44 17.46
CA ARG A 197 18.56 4.63 18.81
C ARG A 197 19.98 4.07 18.90
N GLU A 198 20.19 2.84 18.47
CA GLU A 198 21.52 2.21 18.44
C GLU A 198 22.54 3.05 17.65
N ALA A 199 22.14 3.56 16.47
CA ALA A 199 22.99 4.43 15.65
C ALA A 199 23.25 5.81 16.27
N ARG A 200 22.46 6.24 17.25
CA ARG A 200 22.70 7.47 18.02
C ARG A 200 23.71 7.20 19.13
N ASP A 201 23.55 6.09 19.85
CA ASP A 201 24.40 5.72 20.99
C ASP A 201 25.83 5.36 20.55
N LEU A 202 26.01 4.81 19.35
CA LEU A 202 27.34 4.58 18.75
C LEU A 202 28.05 5.86 18.28
N ALA A 203 27.34 6.99 18.22
CA ALA A 203 27.87 8.26 17.74
C ALA A 203 28.11 9.29 18.87
N SER A 204 27.78 8.94 20.12
CA SER A 204 28.07 9.69 21.34
C SER A 204 29.28 9.12 22.05
#